data_AF-A0A9Q3JLN5-F1
#
_entry.id   AF-A0A9Q3JLN5-F1
#
_cell.length_a   1.000
_cell.length_b   1.000
_cell.length_c   1.000
_cell.angle_alpha   90.00
_cell.angle_beta   90.00
_cell.angle_gamma   90.00
#
_symmetry.space_group_name_H-M   'P 1'
#
loop_
_entity.id
_entity.type
_entity.pdbx_description
1 polymer ?
#
loop_
_entity_poly.entity_id
_entity_poly.type
_entity_poly.pdbx_seq_one_letter_code
_entity_poly.pdbx_strand_id
1 'polypeptide(L)'
;MCPRIQSVFRSGFWSNLLSHRHLNLLHMLLVFASTKSLEFHQVDINRAFLNAPLVKTVYLKITQGLNTDQRKHCSRLKKEIYGLKKAPLSWYERLKNWLQTVGFSLRLLDSCTFFQKGDNIIWLYIHIDDIAIFVNRVDSLKRELEQEFEIKDLGRADLLLGLR
;
A
#
# COMPACT_ATOMS: atom_id res chain seq x y z
N MET A 1 -34.95 -1.66 -8.22
CA MET A 1 -34.26 -0.60 -8.98
C MET A 1 -32.87 -0.41 -8.38
N CYS A 2 -31.81 -0.42 -9.20
CA CYS A 2 -30.44 -0.22 -8.70
C CYS A 2 -30.22 1.26 -8.35
N PRO A 3 -29.73 1.61 -7.14
CA PRO A 3 -29.48 2.99 -6.76
C PRO A 3 -28.36 3.61 -7.61
N ARG A 4 -28.37 4.95 -7.70
CA ARG A 4 -27.56 5.80 -8.58
C ARG A 4 -26.08 5.37 -8.59
N ILE A 5 -25.64 4.79 -9.72
CA ILE A 5 -24.26 4.36 -9.96
C ILE A 5 -23.36 5.60 -10.03
N GLN A 6 -22.36 5.69 -9.14
CA GLN A 6 -21.35 6.75 -9.22
C GLN A 6 -20.30 6.36 -10.27
N SER A 7 -20.05 7.26 -11.22
CA SER A 7 -18.97 7.11 -12.20
C SER A 7 -17.61 7.07 -11.49
N VAL A 8 -16.86 6.00 -11.73
CA VAL A 8 -15.65 5.63 -10.97
C VAL A 8 -14.40 6.45 -11.36
N PHE A 9 -14.44 7.22 -12.44
CA PHE A 9 -13.26 7.86 -13.03
C PHE A 9 -13.30 9.41 -12.96
N ARG A 10 -12.97 10.05 -11.83
CA ARG A 10 -12.35 11.40 -11.81
C ARG A 10 -11.46 11.63 -10.57
N SER A 11 -10.19 11.90 -10.87
CA SER A 11 -8.92 11.99 -10.13
C SER A 11 -8.82 12.85 -8.85
N GLY A 12 -7.71 12.65 -8.10
CA GLY A 12 -7.21 13.57 -7.06
C GLY A 12 -6.17 12.98 -6.09
N PHE A 13 -6.26 11.69 -5.73
CA PHE A 13 -5.36 11.09 -4.73
C PHE A 13 -3.97 10.74 -5.28
N TRP A 14 -3.92 10.27 -6.53
CA TRP A 14 -2.69 9.76 -7.16
C TRP A 14 -1.64 10.82 -7.52
N SER A 15 -2.04 12.09 -7.66
CA SER A 15 -1.11 13.17 -8.04
C SER A 15 -0.07 13.49 -6.96
N ASN A 16 -0.29 13.08 -5.71
CA ASN A 16 0.63 13.36 -4.60
C ASN A 16 1.66 12.25 -4.38
N LEU A 17 1.34 10.99 -4.72
CA LEU A 17 2.24 9.84 -4.53
C LEU A 17 3.39 9.77 -5.54
N LEU A 18 3.24 10.42 -6.71
CA LEU A 18 4.28 10.56 -7.74
C LEU A 18 4.97 11.93 -7.69
N SER A 19 4.80 12.70 -6.61
CA SER A 19 5.38 14.03 -6.49
C SER A 19 6.90 13.95 -6.25
N HIS A 20 7.65 14.99 -6.65
CA HIS A 20 9.10 15.13 -6.38
C HIS A 20 9.48 14.91 -4.90
N ARG A 21 8.56 15.13 -3.97
CA ARG A 21 8.78 14.93 -2.53
C ARG A 21 9.02 13.46 -2.18
N HIS A 22 8.33 12.53 -2.83
CA HIS A 22 8.44 11.11 -2.57
C HIS A 22 9.79 10.53 -3.04
N LEU A 23 10.27 11.02 -4.18
CA LEU A 23 11.59 10.67 -4.70
C LEU A 23 12.71 11.14 -3.76
N ASN A 24 12.61 12.38 -3.26
CA ASN A 24 13.59 12.94 -2.34
C ASN A 24 13.63 12.20 -1.00
N LEU A 25 12.48 11.73 -0.50
CA LEU A 25 12.41 10.93 0.73
C LEU A 25 13.11 9.58 0.56
N LEU A 26 12.84 8.88 -0.55
CA LEU A 26 13.51 7.61 -0.84
C LEU A 26 15.02 7.79 -0.98
N HIS A 27 15.49 8.84 -1.66
CA HIS A 27 16.93 9.18 -1.69
C HIS A 27 17.51 9.47 -0.31
N MET A 28 16.82 10.24 0.54
CA MET A 28 17.29 10.49 1.90
C MET A 28 17.38 9.20 2.72
N LEU A 29 16.43 8.27 2.57
CA LEU A 29 16.47 6.97 3.23
C LEU A 29 17.59 6.09 2.71
N LEU A 30 17.84 6.07 1.39
CA LEU A 30 18.97 5.35 0.78
C LEU A 30 20.32 5.87 1.31
N VAL A 31 20.51 7.19 1.33
CA VAL A 31 21.72 7.82 1.89
C VAL A 31 21.85 7.47 3.37
N PHE A 32 20.76 7.61 4.14
CA PHE A 32 20.76 7.26 5.56
C PHE A 32 21.14 5.78 5.79
N ALA A 33 20.56 4.87 5.02
CA ALA A 33 20.86 3.45 5.08
C ALA A 33 22.34 3.17 4.80
N SER A 34 22.91 3.81 3.78
CA SER A 34 24.34 3.73 3.47
C SER A 34 25.21 4.23 4.64
N THR A 35 24.87 5.37 5.26
CA THR A 35 25.63 5.89 6.42
C THR A 35 25.54 5.03 7.68
N LYS A 36 24.51 4.20 7.80
CA LYS A 36 24.24 3.34 8.95
C LYS A 36 24.50 1.86 8.67
N SER A 37 25.04 1.54 7.49
CA SER A 37 25.26 0.17 7.02
C SER A 37 24.01 -0.71 7.14
N LEU A 38 22.84 -0.13 6.86
CA LEU A 38 21.57 -0.86 6.85
C LEU A 38 21.42 -1.59 5.52
N GLU A 39 20.88 -2.79 5.57
CA GLU A 39 20.40 -3.48 4.38
C GLU A 39 19.00 -3.00 4.06
N PHE A 40 18.62 -3.07 2.79
CA PHE A 40 17.26 -2.79 2.38
C PHE A 40 16.68 -3.92 1.55
N HIS A 41 15.42 -4.20 1.84
CA HIS A 41 14.65 -5.26 1.23
C HIS A 41 13.39 -4.68 0.62
N GLN A 42 12.86 -5.36 -0.39
CA GLN A 42 11.60 -4.99 -1.01
C GLN A 42 10.59 -6.12 -0.85
N VAL A 43 9.37 -5.73 -0.51
CA VAL A 43 8.21 -6.60 -0.43
C VAL A 43 7.11 -5.98 -1.26
N ASP A 44 6.42 -6.79 -2.06
CA ASP A 44 5.23 -6.40 -2.81
C ASP A 44 4.00 -7.04 -2.15
N ILE A 45 2.94 -6.26 -1.93
CA ILE A 45 1.70 -6.75 -1.33
C ILE A 45 0.76 -7.23 -2.44
N ASN A 46 0.46 -8.52 -2.44
CA ASN A 46 -0.49 -9.07 -3.39
C ASN A 46 -1.87 -8.49 -3.15
N ARG A 47 -2.45 -7.93 -4.24
CA ARG A 47 -3.85 -7.48 -4.28
C ARG A 47 -4.17 -6.49 -3.14
N ALA A 48 -3.25 -5.57 -2.85
CA ALA A 48 -3.32 -4.62 -1.74
C ALA A 48 -4.71 -4.00 -1.48
N PHE A 49 -5.40 -3.54 -2.52
CA PHE A 49 -6.74 -2.93 -2.35
C PHE A 49 -7.79 -3.92 -1.84
N LEU A 50 -7.67 -5.21 -2.14
CA LEU A 50 -8.58 -6.24 -1.60
C LEU A 50 -8.38 -6.51 -0.11
N ASN A 51 -7.30 -6.00 0.49
CA ASN A 51 -7.05 -6.07 1.93
C ASN A 51 -7.73 -4.91 2.68
N ALA A 52 -8.22 -3.90 1.96
CA ALA A 52 -8.92 -2.76 2.54
C ALA A 52 -10.44 -3.01 2.65
N PRO A 53 -11.07 -2.61 3.77
CA PRO A 53 -12.53 -2.62 3.88
C PRO A 53 -13.14 -1.58 2.94
N LEU A 54 -14.32 -1.88 2.37
CA LEU A 54 -15.11 -0.86 1.69
C LEU A 54 -15.64 0.16 2.68
N VAL A 55 -15.30 1.42 2.44
CA VAL A 55 -15.80 2.53 3.27
C VAL A 55 -17.27 2.85 2.95
N LYS A 56 -17.76 2.50 1.75
CA LYS A 56 -19.13 2.74 1.32
C LYS A 56 -19.66 1.58 0.48
N THR A 57 -20.97 1.37 0.52
CA THR A 57 -21.62 0.41 -0.39
C THR A 57 -21.50 0.90 -1.84
N VAL A 58 -20.77 0.15 -2.66
CA VAL A 58 -20.63 0.41 -4.09
C VAL A 58 -21.32 -0.70 -4.88
N TYR A 59 -22.09 -0.32 -5.89
CA TYR A 59 -22.71 -1.24 -6.84
C TYR A 59 -22.06 -1.05 -8.21
N LEU A 60 -21.63 -2.15 -8.81
CA LEU A 60 -21.15 -2.18 -10.19
C LEU A 60 -22.30 -2.52 -11.13
N LYS A 61 -22.36 -1.78 -12.23
CA LYS A 61 -23.17 -2.17 -13.38
C LYS A 61 -22.45 -3.30 -14.09
N ILE A 62 -23.14 -4.40 -14.31
CA ILE A 62 -22.62 -5.52 -15.09
C ILE A 62 -22.49 -5.04 -16.56
N THR A 63 -21.27 -5.03 -17.08
CA THR A 63 -20.98 -4.71 -18.49
C THR A 63 -21.21 -5.93 -19.39
N GLN A 64 -21.26 -5.70 -20.71
CA GLN A 64 -21.57 -6.73 -21.70
C GLN A 64 -20.55 -7.89 -21.64
N GLY A 65 -21.05 -9.13 -21.60
CA GLY A 65 -20.24 -10.35 -21.49
C GLY A 65 -20.88 -11.44 -20.62
N LEU A 66 -21.86 -11.09 -19.78
CA LEU A 66 -22.68 -12.03 -19.02
C LEU A 66 -24.05 -12.24 -19.70
N ASN A 67 -24.52 -13.48 -19.75
CA ASN A 67 -25.75 -13.89 -20.45
C ASN A 67 -26.97 -13.00 -20.08
N THR A 68 -27.84 -12.85 -21.08
CA THR A 68 -28.61 -11.66 -21.42
C THR A 68 -29.73 -11.21 -20.46
N ASP A 69 -29.99 -11.91 -19.36
CA ASP A 69 -31.03 -11.51 -18.38
C ASP A 69 -30.48 -10.66 -17.22
N GLN A 70 -29.16 -10.67 -16.99
CA GLN A 70 -28.58 -9.98 -15.83
C GLN A 70 -28.33 -8.48 -16.02
N ARG A 71 -28.69 -7.91 -17.19
CA ARG A 71 -28.46 -6.49 -17.51
C ARG A 71 -29.22 -5.50 -16.60
N LYS A 72 -30.27 -5.97 -15.92
CA LYS A 72 -31.05 -5.21 -14.92
C LYS A 72 -30.50 -5.35 -13.49
N HIS A 73 -29.53 -6.24 -13.28
CA HIS A 73 -28.94 -6.51 -11.98
C HIS A 73 -27.63 -5.74 -11.81
N CYS A 74 -27.30 -5.42 -10.56
CA CYS A 74 -26.04 -4.79 -10.20
C CYS A 74 -25.35 -5.58 -9.10
N SER A 75 -24.03 -5.65 -9.16
CA SER A 75 -23.22 -6.43 -8.22
C SER A 75 -22.76 -5.52 -7.10
N ARG A 76 -23.08 -5.88 -5.86
CA ARG A 76 -22.57 -5.18 -4.68
C ARG A 76 -21.13 -5.59 -4.42
N LEU A 77 -20.22 -4.61 -4.38
CA LEU A 77 -18.84 -4.86 -4.00
C LEU A 77 -18.72 -5.20 -2.52
N LYS A 78 -17.87 -6.18 -2.21
CA LYS A 78 -17.54 -6.60 -0.84
C LYS A 78 -16.13 -6.18 -0.42
N LYS A 79 -15.24 -5.88 -1.38
CA LYS A 79 -13.88 -5.35 -1.15
C LYS A 79 -13.58 -4.17 -2.08
N GLU A 80 -12.66 -3.29 -1.67
CA GLU A 80 -12.16 -2.21 -2.52
C GLU A 80 -11.42 -2.82 -3.72
N ILE A 81 -11.63 -2.29 -4.93
CA ILE A 81 -11.02 -2.78 -6.16
C ILE A 81 -10.31 -1.66 -6.93
N TYR A 82 -9.44 -2.04 -7.86
CA TYR A 82 -8.84 -1.10 -8.80
C TYR A 82 -9.90 -0.24 -9.49
N GLY A 83 -9.59 1.05 -9.65
CA GLY A 83 -10.48 2.05 -10.23
C GLY A 83 -11.29 2.83 -9.19
N LEU A 84 -11.61 2.27 -8.02
CA LEU A 84 -12.28 3.05 -6.98
C LEU A 84 -11.37 4.16 -6.46
N LYS A 85 -11.85 5.41 -6.51
CA LYS A 85 -11.09 6.60 -6.07
C LYS A 85 -10.57 6.49 -4.62
N LYS A 86 -11.25 5.72 -3.77
CA LYS A 86 -10.90 5.55 -2.36
C LYS A 86 -10.05 4.31 -2.05
N ALA A 87 -9.97 3.33 -2.95
CA ALA A 87 -9.25 2.09 -2.70
C ALA A 87 -7.81 2.28 -2.17
N PRO A 88 -6.98 3.18 -2.74
CA PRO A 88 -5.61 3.36 -2.27
C PRO A 88 -5.53 4.01 -0.89
N LEU A 89 -6.44 4.94 -0.59
CA LEU A 89 -6.51 5.57 0.73
C LEU A 89 -7.00 4.57 1.79
N SER A 90 -8.04 3.80 1.47
CA SER A 90 -8.55 2.75 2.36
C SER A 90 -7.48 1.69 2.65
N TRP A 91 -6.69 1.33 1.63
CA TRP A 91 -5.54 0.45 1.78
C TRP A 91 -4.46 1.05 2.67
N TYR A 92 -4.03 2.28 2.38
CA TYR A 92 -3.02 2.96 3.17
C TYR A 92 -3.41 3.07 4.64
N GLU A 93 -4.66 3.45 4.96
CA GLU A 93 -5.12 3.50 6.35
C GLU A 93 -5.19 2.11 7.00
N ARG A 94 -5.57 1.05 6.28
CA ARG A 94 -5.52 -0.33 6.81
C ARG A 94 -4.09 -0.72 7.16
N LEU A 95 -3.14 -0.52 6.25
CA LEU A 95 -1.73 -0.84 6.46
C LEU A 95 -1.14 -0.02 7.60
N LYS A 96 -1.36 1.29 7.61
CA LYS A 96 -0.93 2.21 8.68
C LYS A 96 -1.46 1.79 10.05
N ASN A 97 -2.74 1.49 10.17
CA ASN A 97 -3.33 1.09 11.44
C ASN A 97 -2.71 -0.22 11.93
N TRP A 98 -2.51 -1.19 11.04
CA TRP A 98 -1.82 -2.44 11.39
C TRP A 98 -0.36 -2.18 11.83
N LEU A 99 0.40 -1.37 11.08
CA LEU A 99 1.77 -0.99 11.42
C LEU A 99 1.87 -0.37 12.82
N GLN A 100 0.90 0.45 13.20
CA GLN A 100 0.82 1.01 14.56
C GLN A 100 0.60 -0.06 15.63
N THR A 101 -0.21 -1.10 15.35
CA THR A 101 -0.42 -2.22 16.29
C THR A 101 0.83 -3.06 16.51
N VAL A 102 1.68 -3.21 15.48
CA VAL A 102 2.97 -3.92 15.59
C VAL A 102 4.11 -3.00 16.04
N GLY A 103 3.80 -1.78 16.47
CA GLY A 103 4.73 -0.88 17.17
C GLY A 103 5.47 0.13 16.30
N PHE A 104 5.08 0.31 15.03
CA PHE A 104 5.62 1.38 14.19
C PHE A 104 4.94 2.71 14.48
N SER A 105 5.74 3.77 14.48
CA SER A 105 5.26 5.14 14.55
C SER A 105 5.43 5.81 13.19
N LEU A 106 4.40 6.54 12.76
CA LEU A 106 4.49 7.40 11.59
C LEU A 106 5.46 8.56 11.89
N ARG A 107 6.36 8.87 10.96
CA ARG A 107 7.25 10.02 11.15
C ARG A 107 6.52 11.33 10.79
N LEU A 108 6.58 12.32 11.68
CA LEU A 108 5.88 13.61 11.57
C LEU A 108 6.11 14.39 10.25
N LEU A 109 7.18 14.09 9.51
CA LEU A 109 7.57 14.82 8.30
C LEU A 109 6.87 14.31 7.04
N ASP A 110 6.34 13.08 7.02
CA ASP A 110 5.71 12.52 5.83
C ASP A 110 4.73 11.38 6.14
N SER A 111 3.82 11.12 5.20
CA SER A 111 2.78 10.09 5.32
C SER A 111 3.18 8.75 4.69
N CYS A 112 4.46 8.49 4.41
CA CYS A 112 4.87 7.27 3.72
C CYS A 112 6.01 6.53 4.43
N THR A 113 6.56 7.14 5.47
CA THR A 113 7.69 6.62 6.23
C THR A 113 7.27 6.25 7.65
N PHE A 114 7.56 5.01 8.02
CA PHE A 114 7.33 4.51 9.37
C PHE A 114 8.67 4.15 10.01
N PHE A 115 8.74 4.33 11.32
CA PHE A 115 9.92 3.97 12.10
C PHE A 115 9.52 3.18 13.34
N GLN A 116 10.34 2.20 13.69
CA GLN A 116 10.25 1.50 14.95
C GLN A 116 11.63 1.54 15.63
N LYS A 117 11.64 1.93 16.90
CA LYS A 117 12.85 1.95 17.73
C LYS A 117 12.77 0.79 18.73
N GLY A 118 13.66 -0.17 18.56
CA GLY A 118 13.95 -1.22 19.54
C GLY A 118 15.44 -1.53 19.54
N ASP A 119 15.81 -2.79 19.76
CA ASP A 119 17.19 -3.26 19.61
C ASP A 119 17.72 -3.09 18.18
N ASN A 120 16.81 -3.03 17.22
CA ASN A 120 17.05 -2.83 15.81
C ASN A 120 16.31 -1.57 15.33
N ILE A 121 16.97 -0.75 14.51
CA ILE A 121 16.34 0.41 13.86
C ILE A 121 15.71 -0.09 12.56
N ILE A 122 14.39 0.04 12.44
CA ILE A 122 13.64 -0.33 11.24
C ILE A 122 12.99 0.92 10.65
N TRP A 123 13.26 1.18 9.37
CA TRP A 123 12.56 2.18 8.57
C TRP A 123 11.76 1.49 7.48
N LEU A 124 10.53 1.92 7.29
CA LEU A 124 9.70 1.48 6.18
C LEU A 124 9.40 2.68 5.29
N TYR A 125 9.46 2.47 3.99
CA TYR A 125 8.93 3.38 2.99
C TYR A 125 7.86 2.65 2.17
N ILE A 126 6.68 3.23 2.10
CA ILE A 126 5.51 2.60 1.46
C ILE A 126 5.19 3.34 0.17
N HIS A 127 5.13 2.61 -0.93
CA HIS A 127 4.68 3.09 -2.23
C HIS A 127 3.59 2.18 -2.79
N ILE A 128 2.34 2.52 -2.47
CA ILE A 128 1.14 1.79 -2.92
C ILE A 128 1.18 0.32 -2.48
N ASP A 129 1.64 -0.58 -3.36
CA ASP A 129 1.70 -2.02 -3.13
C ASP A 129 3.14 -2.45 -2.74
N ASP A 130 4.14 -1.62 -3.02
CA ASP A 130 5.54 -1.83 -2.65
C ASP A 130 5.85 -1.31 -1.24
N ILE A 131 6.61 -2.10 -0.47
CA ILE A 131 7.19 -1.73 0.81
C ILE A 131 8.70 -1.92 0.75
N ALA A 132 9.44 -0.83 0.90
CA ALA A 132 10.88 -0.86 1.12
C ALA A 132 11.17 -0.89 2.62
N ILE A 133 11.96 -1.86 3.05
CA ILE A 133 12.30 -2.12 4.45
C ILE A 133 13.80 -1.88 4.62
N PHE A 134 14.19 -0.88 5.42
CA PHE A 134 15.59 -0.62 5.76
C PHE A 134 15.85 -1.04 7.21
N VAL A 135 16.76 -1.97 7.41
CA VAL A 135 16.92 -2.65 8.69
C VAL A 135 18.31 -3.24 8.85
N ASN A 136 18.71 -3.51 10.09
CA ASN A 136 19.95 -4.22 10.41
C ASN A 136 19.77 -5.75 10.53
N ARG A 137 18.57 -6.25 10.88
CA ARG A 137 18.16 -7.67 10.89
C ARG A 137 16.69 -7.83 10.50
N VAL A 138 16.43 -8.58 9.45
CA VAL A 138 15.21 -8.48 8.62
C VAL A 138 14.08 -9.41 9.05
N ASP A 139 14.40 -10.53 9.72
CA ASP A 139 13.56 -11.72 9.67
C ASP A 139 12.26 -11.65 10.48
N SER A 140 12.13 -10.77 11.47
CA SER A 140 10.91 -10.69 12.29
C SER A 140 9.78 -9.99 11.55
N LEU A 141 10.03 -8.81 10.97
CA LEU A 141 9.00 -8.01 10.31
C LEU A 141 8.40 -8.70 9.08
N LYS A 142 9.23 -9.36 8.27
CA LYS A 142 8.72 -10.08 7.08
C LYS A 142 7.73 -11.17 7.45
N ARG A 143 7.99 -11.90 8.54
CA ARG A 143 7.08 -12.93 9.05
C ARG A 143 5.77 -12.32 9.56
N GLU A 144 5.83 -11.17 10.24
CA GLU A 144 4.62 -10.46 10.67
C GLU A 144 3.80 -9.98 9.46
N LEU A 145 4.47 -9.47 8.41
CA LEU A 145 3.82 -9.09 7.15
C LEU A 145 3.17 -10.28 6.45
N GLU A 146 3.84 -11.43 6.36
CA GLU A 146 3.31 -12.67 5.77
C GLU A 146 2.10 -13.22 6.53
N GLN A 147 2.04 -13.00 7.85
CA GLN A 147 0.92 -13.46 8.67
C GLN A 147 -0.33 -12.59 8.47
N GLU A 148 -0.17 -11.29 8.26
CA GLU A 148 -1.30 -10.37 8.09
C GLU A 148 -1.73 -10.23 6.61
N PHE A 149 -0.78 -10.20 5.69
CA PHE A 149 -1.01 -9.91 4.27
C PHE A 149 -0.41 -10.99 3.37
N GLU A 150 -1.05 -11.22 2.23
CA GLU A 150 -0.43 -12.00 1.16
C GLU A 150 0.67 -11.15 0.54
N ILE A 151 1.93 -11.55 0.72
CA ILE A 151 3.08 -10.79 0.21
C ILE A 151 3.92 -11.61 -0.76
N LYS A 152 4.65 -10.90 -1.61
CA LYS A 152 5.74 -11.41 -2.42
C LYS A 152 7.04 -10.77 -1.94
N ASP A 153 7.87 -11.55 -1.25
CA ASP A 153 9.21 -11.10 -0.87
C ASP A 153 10.10 -11.02 -2.11
N LEU A 154 10.57 -9.81 -2.45
CA LEU A 154 11.50 -9.58 -3.55
C LEU A 154 12.96 -9.66 -3.09
N GLY A 155 13.19 -9.92 -1.80
CA GLY A 155 14.49 -10.16 -1.23
C GLY A 155 15.24 -8.86 -0.91
N ARG A 156 16.57 -9.00 -0.79
CA ARG A 156 17.48 -7.86 -0.66
C ARG A 156 17.49 -7.12 -1.99
N ALA A 157 17.29 -5.80 -1.93
CA ALA A 157 17.36 -4.96 -3.12
C ALA A 157 18.75 -4.29 -3.18
N ASP A 158 19.27 -4.15 -4.40
CA ASP A 158 20.40 -3.26 -4.70
C ASP A 158 19.91 -1.94 -5.33
N LEU A 159 18.63 -1.91 -5.69
CA LEU A 159 17.95 -0.81 -6.35
C LEU A 159 16.50 -0.78 -5.86
N LEU A 160 16.04 0.37 -5.37
CA LEU A 160 14.66 0.57 -4.91
C LEU A 160 13.93 1.49 -5.88
N LEU A 161 12.85 1.00 -6.48
CA LEU A 161 12.00 1.78 -7.41
C LEU A 161 12.78 2.46 -8.56
N GLY A 162 13.89 1.86 -9.01
CA GLY A 162 14.74 2.41 -10.06
C GLY A 162 15.82 3.41 -9.60
N LEU A 163 15.98 3.58 -8.29
CA LEU A 163 17.03 4.42 -7.68
C LEU A 163 18.13 3.56 -7.07
N ARG A 164 19.37 4.04 -7.20
CA ARG A 164 20.59 3.40 -6.72
C ARG A 164 21.23 4.23 -5.62
#